data_AF-A0A9P3BMN2-F1
#
_entry.id   AF-A0A9P3BMN2-F1
#
_cell.length_a   1.000
_cell.length_b   1.000
_cell.length_c   1.000
_cell.angle_alpha   90.00
_cell.angle_beta   90.00
_cell.angle_gamma   90.00
#
_symmetry.space_group_name_H-M   'P 1'
#
loop_
_entity.id
_entity.type
_entity.pdbx_description
1 polymer ?
#
loop_
_entity_poly.entity_id
_entity_poly.type
_entity_poly.pdbx_seq_one_letter_code
_entity_poly.pdbx_strand_id
1 'polypeptide(L)'
;MEDARRKYLHNKIFKAIVPQFVDSKYDHGPFKLICDDFRLGNILVNNAQDLKIVAVLDWEWAYTAPFQMLYSPPRWLLLKKPFDWDDVDISKYNSLLKKFVNVLEEEEQKRSEGLSRPSMATLMHESMKDGKFWFHELIYSCFESPDSRAWTAIRQLLPSIDELATVPGPEVELFVNSKMEQLNQYNVEWAAMKEEIDKKEAEFLALKKRVEEDSV
;
A
#
# COMPACT_ATOMS: atom_id res chain seq x y z
N MET A 1 -18.04 -8.32 -15.16
CA MET A 1 -19.26 -7.68 -14.60
C MET A 1 -19.28 -7.75 -13.07
N GLU A 2 -19.30 -8.94 -12.45
CA GLU A 2 -19.35 -9.06 -10.98
C GLU A 2 -18.16 -8.39 -10.28
N ASP A 3 -16.93 -8.55 -10.80
CA ASP A 3 -15.75 -7.85 -10.26
C ASP A 3 -15.92 -6.32 -10.23
N ALA A 4 -16.45 -5.72 -11.30
CA ALA A 4 -16.72 -4.29 -11.37
C ALA A 4 -17.77 -3.85 -10.35
N ARG A 5 -18.84 -4.66 -10.18
CA ARG A 5 -19.88 -4.44 -9.17
C ARG A 5 -19.29 -4.46 -7.76
N ARG A 6 -18.53 -5.50 -7.44
CA ARG A 6 -17.86 -5.65 -6.12
C ARG A 6 -16.92 -4.48 -5.87
N LYS A 7 -16.01 -4.16 -6.79
CA LYS A 7 -15.06 -3.03 -6.63
C LYS A 7 -15.77 -1.69 -6.46
N TYR A 8 -16.90 -1.47 -7.14
CA TYR A 8 -17.68 -0.24 -6.96
C TYR A 8 -18.24 -0.13 -5.54
N LEU A 9 -18.89 -1.18 -5.06
CA LEU A 9 -19.45 -1.23 -3.70
C LEU A 9 -18.36 -1.08 -2.64
N HIS A 10 -17.22 -1.75 -2.82
CA HIS A 10 -16.08 -1.66 -1.89
C HIS A 10 -15.51 -0.25 -1.82
N ASN A 11 -15.42 0.47 -2.95
CA ASN A 11 -15.02 1.88 -2.95
C ASN A 11 -16.02 2.78 -2.21
N LYS A 12 -17.31 2.45 -2.23
CA LYS A 12 -18.35 3.20 -1.50
C LYS A 12 -18.26 2.94 0.00
N ILE A 13 -18.06 1.69 0.40
CA ILE A 13 -17.79 1.30 1.78
C ILE A 13 -16.50 1.95 2.28
N PHE A 14 -15.42 1.91 1.49
CA PHE A 14 -14.14 2.52 1.82
C PHE A 14 -14.28 4.01 2.15
N LYS A 15 -15.06 4.75 1.34
CA LYS A 15 -15.37 6.16 1.62
C LYS A 15 -16.20 6.34 2.90
N ALA A 16 -17.16 5.44 3.17
CA ALA A 16 -18.01 5.51 4.34
C ALA A 16 -17.26 5.23 5.66
N ILE A 17 -16.14 4.51 5.61
CA ILE A 17 -15.38 4.10 6.81
C ILE A 17 -14.26 5.06 7.16
N VAL A 18 -13.90 5.99 6.28
CA VAL A 18 -12.85 7.01 6.53
C VAL A 18 -13.02 7.69 7.90
N PRO A 19 -14.22 8.14 8.31
CA PRO A 19 -14.39 8.82 9.60
C PRO A 19 -14.14 7.94 10.83
N GLN A 20 -14.08 6.62 10.68
CA GLN A 20 -13.78 5.68 11.78
C GLN A 20 -12.27 5.56 12.03
N PHE A 21 -11.45 5.83 11.02
CA PHE A 21 -9.99 5.66 11.09
C PHE A 21 -9.22 6.98 11.05
N VAL A 22 -9.89 8.08 10.69
CA VAL A 22 -9.33 9.42 10.63
C VAL A 22 -9.84 10.26 11.81
N ASP A 23 -8.91 10.70 12.67
CA ASP A 23 -9.19 11.71 13.70
C ASP A 23 -9.42 13.06 13.01
N SER A 24 -10.63 13.62 13.19
CA SER A 24 -11.05 14.89 12.63
C SER A 24 -10.17 16.06 13.08
N LYS A 25 -9.51 15.95 14.24
CA LYS A 25 -8.53 16.94 14.72
C LYS A 25 -7.37 17.13 13.75
N TYR A 26 -6.98 16.09 13.00
CA TYR A 26 -5.81 16.10 12.13
C TYR A 26 -6.15 15.97 10.64
N ASP A 27 -7.44 16.03 10.26
CA ASP A 27 -7.90 15.85 8.87
C ASP A 27 -7.43 16.99 7.94
N HIS A 28 -7.31 18.20 8.47
CA HIS A 28 -6.77 19.37 7.76
C HIS A 28 -5.29 19.63 8.05
N GLY A 29 -4.60 18.67 8.67
CA GLY A 29 -3.19 18.73 9.00
C GLY A 29 -2.89 18.66 10.50
N PRO A 30 -1.61 18.71 10.90
CA PRO A 30 -0.47 19.01 10.05
C PRO A 30 -0.17 17.89 9.04
N PHE A 31 0.48 18.23 7.94
CA PHE A 31 1.00 17.24 7.00
C PHE A 31 2.48 16.96 7.29
N LYS A 32 2.94 15.77 6.92
CA LYS A 32 4.31 15.29 7.12
C LYS A 32 4.87 14.73 5.82
N LEU A 33 6.17 14.92 5.61
CA LEU A 33 6.89 14.19 4.58
C LEU A 33 7.03 12.74 5.03
N ILE A 34 6.50 11.81 4.25
CA ILE A 34 6.56 10.37 4.47
C ILE A 34 7.27 9.74 3.27
N CYS A 35 8.04 8.69 3.54
CA CYS A 35 8.52 7.77 2.52
C CYS A 35 8.28 6.34 3.01
N ASP A 36 7.41 5.61 2.31
CA ASP A 36 7.06 4.24 2.69
C ASP A 36 8.17 3.22 2.32
N ASP A 37 9.17 3.63 1.53
CA ASP A 37 10.27 2.77 1.06
C ASP A 37 11.59 2.96 1.82
N PHE A 38 11.55 3.38 3.10
CA PHE A 38 12.74 3.34 3.99
C PHE A 38 13.09 1.93 4.47
N ARG A 39 12.99 0.94 3.58
CA ARG A 39 13.41 -0.45 3.81
C ARG A 39 14.93 -0.55 3.92
N LEU A 40 15.40 -1.69 4.44
CA LEU A 40 16.83 -1.96 4.67
C LEU A 40 17.73 -1.71 3.44
N GLY A 41 17.23 -1.96 2.22
CA GLY A 41 17.98 -1.73 0.99
C GLY A 41 18.29 -0.25 0.69
N ASN A 42 17.53 0.68 1.30
CA ASN A 42 17.66 2.12 1.07
C ASN A 42 18.40 2.84 2.21
N ILE A 43 19.00 2.09 3.14
CA ILE A 43 19.79 2.63 4.25
C ILE A 43 21.25 2.28 4.04
N LEU A 44 22.09 3.29 3.80
CA LEU A 44 23.53 3.11 3.71
C LEU A 44 24.15 3.20 5.11
N VAL A 45 25.00 2.23 5.43
CA VAL A 45 25.78 2.20 6.68
C VAL A 45 27.27 2.35 6.42
N ASN A 46 28.01 2.86 7.40
CA ASN A 46 29.45 3.09 7.28
C ASN A 46 30.26 1.81 7.04
N ASN A 47 29.93 0.71 7.72
CA ASN A 47 30.56 -0.60 7.58
C ASN A 47 29.71 -1.70 8.24
N ALA A 48 30.10 -2.96 8.06
CA ALA A 48 29.38 -4.14 8.55
C ALA A 48 29.47 -4.37 10.07
N GLN A 49 30.35 -3.67 10.78
CA GLN A 49 30.57 -3.82 12.21
C GLN A 49 29.80 -2.77 13.03
N ASP A 50 29.93 -1.49 12.67
CA ASP A 50 29.35 -0.37 13.41
C ASP A 50 27.90 -0.08 13.02
N LEU A 51 27.51 -0.40 11.78
CA LEU A 51 26.18 -0.18 11.22
C LEU A 51 25.64 1.25 11.41
N LYS A 52 26.51 2.27 11.46
CA LYS A 52 26.09 3.67 11.60
C LYS A 52 25.49 4.13 10.29
N ILE A 53 24.24 4.62 10.34
CA ILE A 53 23.54 5.17 9.19
C ILE A 53 24.30 6.41 8.68
N VAL A 54 24.71 6.39 7.42
CA VAL A 54 25.42 7.50 6.75
C VAL A 54 24.55 8.21 5.71
N ALA A 55 23.60 7.49 5.10
CA ALA A 55 22.66 8.07 4.14
C ALA A 55 21.37 7.25 4.08
N VAL A 56 20.28 7.94 3.74
CA VAL A 56 19.00 7.34 3.34
C VAL A 56 18.80 7.67 1.86
N LEU A 57 18.61 6.64 1.05
CA LEU A 57 18.50 6.72 -0.40
C LEU A 57 17.03 6.67 -0.84
N ASP A 58 16.82 6.77 -2.16
CA ASP A 58 15.56 6.42 -2.83
C ASP A 58 14.34 7.26 -2.37
N TRP A 59 14.51 8.58 -2.44
CA TRP A 59 13.48 9.55 -2.06
C TRP A 59 12.43 9.80 -3.16
N GLU A 60 12.49 9.08 -4.29
CA GLU A 60 11.62 9.33 -5.45
C GLU A 60 10.13 9.09 -5.15
N TRP A 61 9.84 8.30 -4.11
CA TRP A 61 8.49 8.01 -3.61
C TRP A 61 8.12 8.76 -2.33
N ALA A 62 8.88 9.80 -1.95
CA ALA A 62 8.51 10.62 -0.81
C ALA A 62 7.34 11.55 -1.15
N TYR A 63 6.36 11.65 -0.25
CA TYR A 63 5.16 12.46 -0.46
C TYR A 63 4.70 13.14 0.84
N THR A 64 3.83 14.13 0.68
CA THR A 64 3.20 14.82 1.81
C THR A 64 1.92 14.09 2.18
N ALA A 65 1.83 13.59 3.41
CA ALA A 65 0.70 12.81 3.92
C ALA A 65 0.12 13.43 5.21
N PRO A 66 -1.14 13.13 5.56
CA PRO A 66 -1.70 13.48 6.86
C PRO A 66 -0.82 12.94 8.00
N PHE A 67 -0.66 13.75 9.07
CA PHE A 67 0.14 13.39 10.23
C PHE A 67 -0.20 12.01 10.84
N GLN A 68 -1.44 11.58 10.73
CA GLN A 68 -1.89 10.29 11.27
C GLN A 68 -1.23 9.08 10.58
N MET A 69 -0.85 9.23 9.30
CA MET A 69 -0.15 8.19 8.55
C MET A 69 1.31 8.01 9.00
N LEU A 70 1.91 9.02 9.64
CA LEU A 70 3.27 8.91 10.19
C LEU A 70 3.37 7.80 11.24
N TYR A 71 2.26 7.50 11.89
CA TYR A 71 2.18 6.46 12.92
C TYR A 71 1.79 5.10 12.36
N SER A 72 1.75 4.93 11.03
CA SER A 72 1.59 3.61 10.45
C SER A 72 2.89 2.82 10.63
N PRO A 73 2.84 1.62 11.22
CA PRO A 73 3.97 0.71 11.32
C PRO A 73 4.69 0.49 9.99
N PRO A 74 6.03 0.31 9.98
CA PRO A 74 6.77 0.07 8.76
C PRO A 74 6.34 -1.24 8.08
N ARG A 75 5.81 -1.13 6.87
CA ARG A 75 5.26 -2.24 6.08
C ARG A 75 6.32 -3.28 5.69
N TRP A 76 7.59 -2.88 5.70
CA TRP A 76 8.73 -3.66 5.23
C TRP A 76 9.41 -4.52 6.31
N LEU A 77 8.92 -4.56 7.56
CA LEU A 77 9.56 -5.35 8.63
C LEU A 77 9.72 -6.84 8.28
N LEU A 78 8.81 -7.41 7.48
CA LEU A 78 8.91 -8.79 7.00
C LEU A 78 9.66 -8.97 5.67
N LEU A 79 10.07 -7.88 5.02
CA LEU A 79 10.57 -7.88 3.64
C LEU A 79 9.59 -8.56 2.65
N LYS A 80 8.30 -8.57 3.01
CA LYS A 80 7.17 -9.14 2.26
C LYS A 80 6.01 -8.16 2.38
N LYS A 81 5.28 -7.90 1.28
CA LYS A 81 4.18 -6.93 1.27
C LYS A 81 3.00 -7.40 2.12
N PRO A 82 2.29 -6.49 2.84
CA PRO A 82 1.15 -6.86 3.68
C PRO A 82 0.02 -7.61 2.96
N PHE A 83 -0.17 -7.35 1.68
CA PHE A 83 -1.13 -8.05 0.84
C PHE A 83 -0.87 -9.57 0.77
N ASP A 84 0.38 -10.00 0.82
CA ASP A 84 0.77 -11.42 0.69
C ASP A 84 0.83 -12.14 2.05
N TRP A 85 0.52 -11.47 3.17
CA TRP A 85 0.67 -12.03 4.51
C TRP A 85 -0.42 -13.06 4.84
N ASP A 86 0.01 -14.21 5.35
CA ASP A 86 -0.85 -15.17 6.03
C ASP A 86 -0.87 -14.93 7.56
N ASP A 87 -1.56 -15.79 8.31
CA ASP A 87 -1.66 -15.67 9.77
C ASP A 87 -0.30 -15.86 10.48
N VAL A 88 0.61 -16.64 9.89
CA VAL A 88 1.97 -16.86 10.40
C VAL A 88 2.82 -15.61 10.20
N ASP A 89 2.72 -15.00 9.02
CA ASP A 89 3.34 -13.71 8.70
C ASP A 89 2.85 -12.63 9.67
N ILE A 90 1.54 -12.49 9.90
CA ILE A 90 1.01 -11.49 10.84
C ILE A 90 1.57 -11.71 12.26
N SER A 91 1.65 -12.95 12.70
CA SER A 91 2.24 -13.28 14.00
C SER A 91 3.72 -12.90 14.08
N LYS A 92 4.48 -13.18 13.01
CA LYS A 92 5.89 -12.81 12.89
C LYS A 92 6.08 -11.29 12.81
N TYR A 93 5.23 -10.60 12.04
CA TYR A 93 5.20 -9.15 11.92
C TYR A 93 4.95 -8.51 13.27
N ASN A 94 3.94 -8.94 14.02
CA ASN A 94 3.64 -8.42 15.35
C ASN A 94 4.82 -8.59 16.32
N SER A 95 5.55 -9.70 16.23
CA SER A 95 6.78 -9.93 17.02
C SER A 95 7.90 -8.94 16.65
N LEU A 96 8.10 -8.69 15.35
CA LEU A 96 9.08 -7.70 14.87
C LEU A 96 8.67 -6.28 15.20
N LEU A 97 7.39 -5.95 15.03
CA LEU A 97 6.82 -4.66 15.37
C LEU A 97 7.03 -4.37 16.84
N LYS A 98 6.79 -5.35 17.73
CA LYS A 98 7.07 -5.19 19.17
C LYS A 98 8.52 -4.81 19.44
N LYS A 99 9.49 -5.45 18.77
CA LYS A 99 10.91 -5.09 18.90
C LYS A 99 11.18 -3.67 18.37
N PHE A 100 10.61 -3.35 17.22
CA PHE A 100 10.77 -2.04 16.58
C PHE A 100 10.22 -0.90 17.46
N VAL A 101 9.00 -1.04 17.97
CA VAL A 101 8.37 0.01 18.82
C VAL A 101 9.10 0.16 20.15
N ASN A 102 9.63 -0.91 20.73
CA ASN A 102 10.45 -0.81 21.95
C ASN A 102 11.71 0.03 21.72
N VAL A 103 12.44 -0.23 20.63
CA VAL A 103 13.63 0.57 20.28
C VAL A 103 13.25 2.00 19.94
N LEU A 104 12.15 2.19 19.19
CA LEU A 104 11.65 3.53 18.87
C LEU A 104 11.32 4.32 20.14
N GLU A 105 10.65 3.70 21.12
CA GLU A 105 10.31 4.33 22.39
C GLU A 105 11.57 4.75 23.17
N GLU A 106 12.59 3.89 23.25
CA GLU A 106 13.88 4.23 23.88
C GLU A 106 14.55 5.43 23.20
N GLU A 107 14.52 5.49 21.86
CA GLU A 107 15.08 6.60 21.08
C GLU A 107 14.24 7.89 21.20
N GLU A 108 12.91 7.78 21.29
CA GLU A 108 12.01 8.91 21.56
C GLU A 108 12.32 9.53 22.92
N GLN A 109 12.52 8.71 23.96
CA GLN A 109 12.84 9.16 25.32
C GLN A 109 14.20 9.88 25.38
N LYS A 110 15.22 9.39 24.67
CA LYS A 110 16.54 10.06 24.58
C LYS A 110 16.47 11.44 23.93
N ARG A 111 15.48 11.64 23.05
CA ARG A 111 15.28 12.89 22.28
C ARG A 111 14.26 13.84 22.90
N SER A 112 13.60 13.47 24.01
CA SER A 112 12.50 14.26 24.55
C SER A 112 13.00 15.53 25.25
N GLU A 113 13.19 16.60 24.47
CA GLU A 113 13.43 17.97 24.96
C GLU A 113 12.10 18.67 25.30
N GLY A 114 11.27 18.08 26.16
CA GLY A 114 10.11 18.77 26.77
C GLY A 114 8.89 19.02 25.86
N LEU A 115 8.83 18.48 24.64
CA LEU A 115 7.64 18.55 23.80
C LEU A 115 6.68 17.38 24.07
N SER A 116 5.46 17.69 24.52
CA SER A 116 4.35 16.72 24.61
C SER A 116 3.85 16.38 23.20
N ARG A 117 4.44 15.37 22.58
CA ARG A 117 3.93 14.75 21.34
C ARG A 117 3.43 13.35 21.68
N PRO A 118 2.35 12.87 21.03
CA PRO A 118 1.97 11.47 21.14
C PRO A 118 3.16 10.58 20.76
N SER A 119 3.48 9.59 21.61
CA SER A 119 4.56 8.64 21.33
C SER A 119 4.26 7.91 20.02
N MET A 120 5.18 8.01 19.07
CA MET A 120 5.10 7.32 17.79
C MET A 120 5.11 5.81 18.00
N ALA A 121 5.93 5.32 18.93
CA ALA A 121 5.96 3.91 19.30
C ALA A 121 4.59 3.42 19.80
N THR A 122 3.96 4.18 20.71
CA THR A 122 2.63 3.84 21.24
C THR A 122 1.58 3.81 20.13
N LEU A 123 1.51 4.88 19.31
CA LEU A 123 0.52 4.98 18.24
C LEU A 123 0.73 3.91 17.15
N MET A 124 1.97 3.60 16.79
CA MET A 124 2.29 2.51 15.87
C MET A 124 1.80 1.17 16.40
N HIS A 125 2.07 0.88 17.67
CA HIS A 125 1.62 -0.37 18.29
C HIS A 125 0.09 -0.45 18.40
N GLU A 126 -0.58 0.65 18.73
CA GLU A 126 -2.04 0.72 18.79
C GLU A 126 -2.71 0.57 17.43
N SER A 127 -2.09 1.08 16.37
CA SER A 127 -2.64 1.06 15.00
C SER A 127 -2.94 -0.35 14.47
N MET A 128 -2.20 -1.36 14.94
CA MET A 128 -2.46 -2.76 14.59
C MET A 128 -3.72 -3.29 15.27
N LYS A 129 -4.04 -2.78 16.47
CA LYS A 129 -5.16 -3.23 17.30
C LYS A 129 -6.46 -2.54 16.93
N ASP A 130 -6.41 -1.24 16.69
CA ASP A 130 -7.57 -0.42 16.34
C ASP A 130 -7.91 -0.45 14.84
N GLY A 131 -7.08 -1.10 14.03
CA GLY A 131 -7.29 -1.31 12.60
C GLY A 131 -6.74 -0.21 11.70
N LYS A 132 -6.15 0.87 12.23
CA LYS A 132 -5.58 1.94 11.41
C LYS A 132 -4.49 1.45 10.46
N PHE A 133 -3.66 0.49 10.88
CA PHE A 133 -2.68 -0.12 9.97
C PHE A 133 -3.38 -0.73 8.75
N TRP A 134 -4.41 -1.54 8.96
CA TRP A 134 -5.16 -2.18 7.87
C TRP A 134 -5.92 -1.16 7.02
N PHE A 135 -6.42 -0.08 7.61
CA PHE A 135 -7.02 1.02 6.87
C PHE A 135 -5.99 1.74 5.99
N HIS A 136 -4.79 2.00 6.49
CA HIS A 136 -3.69 2.54 5.67
C HIS A 136 -3.29 1.56 4.56
N GLU A 137 -3.28 0.24 4.82
CA GLU A 137 -3.07 -0.76 3.76
C GLU A 137 -4.12 -0.69 2.64
N LEU A 138 -5.38 -0.38 2.98
CA LEU A 138 -6.43 -0.14 1.97
C LEU A 138 -6.16 1.14 1.16
N ILE A 139 -5.59 2.19 1.75
CA ILE A 139 -5.16 3.39 1.01
C ILE A 139 -4.03 3.02 0.03
N TYR A 140 -3.00 2.33 0.52
CA TYR A 140 -1.82 1.97 -0.28
C TYR A 140 -2.13 0.98 -1.40
N SER A 141 -3.11 0.11 -1.17
CA SER A 141 -3.43 -1.01 -2.04
C SER A 141 -4.89 -0.91 -2.49
N CYS A 142 -5.32 0.31 -2.86
CA CYS A 142 -6.71 0.62 -3.22
C CYS A 142 -7.21 -0.10 -4.50
N PHE A 143 -6.29 -0.70 -5.25
CA PHE A 143 -6.56 -1.54 -6.42
C PHE A 143 -6.76 -3.02 -6.08
N GLU A 144 -6.51 -3.42 -4.83
CA GLU A 144 -6.58 -4.81 -4.41
C GLU A 144 -8.02 -5.34 -4.34
N SER A 145 -8.12 -6.67 -4.38
CA SER A 145 -9.40 -7.35 -4.31
C SER A 145 -10.18 -6.97 -3.03
N PRO A 146 -11.52 -6.84 -3.13
CA PRO A 146 -12.47 -7.00 -2.02
C PRO A 146 -12.15 -8.04 -0.94
N ASP A 147 -11.45 -9.10 -1.34
CA ASP A 147 -11.08 -10.25 -0.51
C ASP A 147 -9.66 -10.13 0.07
N SER A 148 -9.03 -8.95 -0.05
CA SER A 148 -7.67 -8.72 0.45
C SER A 148 -7.58 -8.91 1.96
N ARG A 149 -6.36 -9.15 2.45
CA ARG A 149 -6.11 -9.32 3.89
C ARG A 149 -6.51 -8.08 4.70
N ALA A 150 -6.25 -6.89 4.16
CA ALA A 150 -6.64 -5.63 4.78
C ALA A 150 -8.17 -5.51 4.92
N TRP A 151 -8.93 -5.85 3.86
CA TRP A 151 -10.40 -5.87 3.93
C TRP A 151 -10.91 -6.90 4.94
N THR A 152 -10.30 -8.08 4.98
CA THR A 152 -10.64 -9.13 5.95
C THR A 152 -10.44 -8.66 7.38
N ALA A 153 -9.30 -8.03 7.68
CA ALA A 153 -8.99 -7.50 9.01
C ALA A 153 -9.96 -6.38 9.41
N ILE A 154 -10.29 -5.47 8.48
CA ILE A 154 -11.24 -4.38 8.72
C ILE A 154 -12.66 -4.92 8.99
N ARG A 155 -13.12 -5.94 8.26
CA ARG A 155 -14.42 -6.59 8.52
C ARG A 155 -14.48 -7.33 9.86
N GLN A 156 -13.36 -7.92 10.30
CA GLN A 156 -13.29 -8.53 11.62
C GLN A 156 -13.43 -7.50 12.74
N LEU A 157 -12.89 -6.29 12.55
CA LEU A 157 -13.03 -5.18 13.49
C LEU A 157 -14.40 -4.50 13.42
N LEU A 158 -14.98 -4.42 12.22
CA LEU A 158 -16.26 -3.76 11.94
C LEU A 158 -17.21 -4.74 11.19
N PRO A 159 -17.93 -5.63 11.90
CA PRO A 159 -18.74 -6.66 11.24
C PRO A 159 -19.89 -6.14 10.37
N SER A 160 -20.41 -4.94 10.65
CA SER A 160 -21.50 -4.31 9.91
C SER A 160 -21.03 -3.33 8.82
N ILE A 161 -19.75 -3.40 8.42
CA ILE A 161 -19.16 -2.42 7.52
C ILE A 161 -19.83 -2.35 6.15
N ASP A 162 -20.33 -3.50 5.66
CA ASP A 162 -20.99 -3.60 4.37
C ASP A 162 -22.39 -2.92 4.37
N GLU A 163 -22.96 -2.63 5.56
CA GLU A 163 -24.23 -1.90 5.73
C GLU A 163 -24.04 -0.37 5.69
N LEU A 164 -22.80 0.13 5.79
CA LEU A 164 -22.51 1.56 5.87
C LEU A 164 -22.71 2.31 4.55
N ALA A 165 -22.78 1.60 3.43
CA ALA A 165 -22.93 2.20 2.11
C ALA A 165 -24.06 1.53 1.33
N THR A 166 -25.26 2.13 1.39
CA THR A 166 -26.35 1.76 0.48
C THR A 166 -26.19 2.49 -0.84
N VAL A 167 -25.99 1.75 -1.91
CA VAL A 167 -25.83 2.31 -3.25
C VAL A 167 -27.03 1.89 -4.10
N PRO A 168 -27.73 2.83 -4.77
CA PRO A 168 -28.84 2.48 -5.65
C PRO A 168 -28.42 1.52 -6.75
N GLY A 169 -29.14 0.41 -6.94
CA GLY A 169 -28.87 -0.58 -7.99
C GLY A 169 -28.64 0.02 -9.39
N PRO A 170 -29.47 0.98 -9.86
CA PRO A 170 -29.27 1.62 -11.16
C PRO A 170 -27.91 2.33 -11.30
N GLU A 171 -27.39 2.93 -10.23
CA GLU A 171 -26.08 3.60 -10.23
C GLU A 171 -24.96 2.57 -10.43
N VAL A 172 -25.07 1.43 -9.75
CA VAL A 172 -24.09 0.33 -9.85
C VAL A 172 -24.09 -0.25 -11.27
N GLU A 173 -25.26 -0.49 -11.86
CA GLU A 173 -25.36 -1.02 -13.22
C GLU A 173 -24.85 -0.02 -14.28
N LEU A 174 -25.11 1.28 -14.10
CA LEU A 174 -24.53 2.32 -14.97
C LEU A 174 -22.98 2.29 -14.92
N PHE A 175 -22.40 2.18 -13.73
CA PHE A 175 -20.95 2.05 -13.57
C PHE A 175 -20.43 0.76 -14.23
N VAL A 176 -21.07 -0.39 -13.97
CA VAL A 176 -20.66 -1.69 -14.54
C VAL A 176 -20.69 -1.64 -16.06
N ASN A 177 -21.76 -1.13 -16.66
CA ASN A 177 -21.89 -1.02 -18.11
C ASN A 177 -20.79 -0.14 -18.70
N SER A 178 -20.53 1.02 -18.09
CA SER A 178 -19.44 1.90 -18.51
C SER A 178 -18.06 1.20 -18.44
N LYS A 179 -17.80 0.42 -17.38
CA LYS A 179 -16.56 -0.33 -17.24
C LYS A 179 -16.43 -1.50 -18.22
N MET A 180 -17.51 -2.19 -18.55
CA MET A 180 -17.46 -3.25 -19.56
C MET A 180 -17.20 -2.67 -20.95
N GLU A 181 -17.76 -1.50 -21.28
CA GLU A 181 -17.46 -0.82 -22.53
C GLU A 181 -16.00 -0.39 -22.63
N GLN A 182 -15.46 0.22 -21.56
CA GLN A 182 -14.04 0.57 -21.48
C GLN A 182 -13.13 -0.66 -21.60
N LEU A 183 -13.52 -1.79 -21.00
CA LEU A 183 -12.77 -3.03 -21.11
C LEU A 183 -12.79 -3.59 -22.54
N ASN A 184 -13.93 -3.51 -23.23
CA ASN A 184 -14.02 -3.92 -24.63
C ASN A 184 -13.11 -3.07 -25.51
N GLN A 185 -13.15 -1.75 -25.34
CA GLN A 185 -12.28 -0.83 -26.06
C GLN A 185 -10.79 -1.12 -25.79
N TYR A 186 -10.42 -1.30 -24.52
CA TYR A 186 -9.06 -1.67 -24.13
C TYR A 186 -8.61 -2.97 -24.80
N ASN A 187 -9.46 -4.00 -24.86
CA ASN A 187 -9.12 -5.28 -25.47
C ASN A 187 -8.87 -5.15 -26.99
N VAL A 188 -9.63 -4.30 -27.67
CA VAL A 188 -9.43 -4.00 -29.10
C VAL A 188 -8.09 -3.29 -29.33
N GLU A 189 -7.83 -2.24 -28.55
CA GLU A 189 -6.57 -1.48 -28.62
C GLU A 189 -5.35 -2.36 -28.27
N TRP A 190 -5.48 -3.16 -27.23
CA TRP A 190 -4.45 -4.10 -26.80
C TRP A 190 -4.16 -5.15 -27.87
N ALA A 191 -5.18 -5.71 -28.52
CA ALA A 191 -4.97 -6.68 -29.59
C ALA A 191 -4.17 -6.08 -30.76
N ALA A 192 -4.50 -4.85 -31.18
CA ALA A 192 -3.77 -4.15 -32.23
C ALA A 192 -2.32 -3.84 -31.82
N MET A 193 -2.12 -3.33 -30.60
CA MET A 193 -0.79 -3.05 -30.05
C MET A 193 0.05 -4.33 -29.91
N LYS A 194 -0.58 -5.44 -29.51
CA LYS A 194 0.08 -6.73 -29.35
C LYS A 194 0.55 -7.29 -30.69
N GLU A 195 -0.27 -7.18 -31.74
CA GLU A 195 0.13 -7.56 -33.10
C GLU A 195 1.35 -6.76 -33.59
N GLU A 196 1.38 -5.45 -33.31
CA GLU A 196 2.54 -4.61 -33.65
C GLU A 196 3.80 -5.01 -32.87
N ILE A 197 3.66 -5.31 -31.57
CA ILE A 197 4.76 -5.79 -30.72
C ILE A 197 5.30 -7.11 -31.26
N ASP A 198 4.43 -8.06 -31.57
CA ASP A 198 4.82 -9.39 -32.05
C ASP A 198 5.52 -9.29 -33.42
N LYS A 199 5.07 -8.39 -34.29
CA LYS A 199 5.75 -8.08 -35.56
C LYS A 199 7.15 -7.51 -35.33
N LYS A 200 7.29 -6.52 -34.45
CA LYS A 200 8.60 -5.91 -34.13
C LYS A 200 9.55 -6.92 -33.50
N GLU A 201 9.03 -7.81 -32.65
CA GLU A 201 9.82 -8.88 -32.04
C GLU A 201 10.30 -9.89 -33.09
N ALA A 202 9.45 -10.28 -34.04
CA ALA A 202 9.84 -11.13 -35.16
C ALA A 202 10.89 -10.48 -36.07
N GLU A 203 10.73 -9.19 -36.41
CA GLU A 203 11.72 -8.42 -37.17
C GLU A 203 13.06 -8.31 -36.43
N PHE A 204 13.02 -8.05 -35.12
CA PHE A 204 14.21 -8.00 -34.27
C PHE A 204 14.95 -9.34 -34.23
N LEU A 205 14.22 -10.45 -34.03
CA LEU A 205 14.79 -11.79 -34.02
C LEU A 205 15.41 -12.17 -35.38
N ALA A 206 14.73 -11.81 -36.49
CA ALA A 206 15.26 -12.04 -37.83
C ALA A 206 16.53 -11.22 -38.09
N LEU A 207 16.57 -9.96 -37.65
CA LEU A 207 17.76 -9.10 -37.76
C LEU A 207 18.92 -9.64 -36.91
N LYS A 208 18.65 -10.03 -35.67
CA LYS A 208 19.64 -10.62 -34.77
C LYS A 208 20.28 -11.86 -35.40
N LYS A 209 19.47 -12.75 -35.98
CA LYS A 209 19.97 -13.95 -36.67
C LYS A 209 20.88 -13.62 -37.85
N ARG A 210 20.51 -12.63 -38.68
CA ARG A 210 21.35 -12.18 -39.80
C ARG A 210 22.68 -11.62 -39.34
N VAL A 211 22.68 -10.79 -38.30
CA VAL A 211 23.92 -10.23 -37.72
C VAL A 211 24.81 -11.34 -37.19
N GLU A 212 24.25 -12.33 -36.50
CA GLU A 212 25.02 -13.49 -36.01
C GLU A 212 25.57 -14.35 -37.16
N GLU A 213 24.83 -14.53 -38.25
CA GLU A 213 25.28 -15.24 -39.46
C GLU A 213 26.37 -14.46 -40.23
N ASP A 214 26.30 -13.13 -40.28
CA ASP A 214 27.28 -12.25 -40.95
C ASP A 214 28.55 -12.00 -40.11
N SER A 215 28.56 -12.40 -38.84
CA SER A 215 29.69 -12.26 -37.91
C SER A 215 30.66 -13.46 -37.90
N VAL A 216 30.40 -14.46 -38.75
CA VAL A 216 31.18 -15.72 -38.91
C VAL A 216 31.87 -15.72 -40.27
#